data_AF-A0A0B7C055-F1
#
_entry.id   AF-A0A0B7C055-F1
#
_cell.length_a   1.000
_cell.length_b   1.000
_cell.length_c   1.000
_cell.angle_alpha   90.00
_cell.angle_beta   90.00
_cell.angle_gamma   90.00
#
_symmetry.space_group_name_H-M   'P 1'
#
loop_
_entity.id
_entity.type
_entity.pdbx_description
1 polymer ?
#
loop_
_entity_poly.entity_id
_entity_poly.type
_entity_poly.pdbx_seq_one_letter_code
_entity_poly.pdbx_strand_id
1 'polypeptide(L)'
;GDEMGLGKTIQMIAFLAALRKSNVRNVNFPYKGLGPTIIICPTTVMHQWLQEFHKWWPDFRVAILHSSGSFSGSESDMVRSIAKSQSILITSY
;
A
#
# COMPACT_ATOMS: atom_id res chain seq x y z
N GLY A 1 -1.97 14.67 -20.94
CA GLY A 1 -1.73 13.22 -20.86
C GLY A 1 -0.73 12.99 -19.75
N ASP A 2 -0.87 11.92 -18.98
CA ASP A 2 0.09 11.55 -17.94
C ASP A 2 1.41 11.08 -18.58
N GLU A 3 2.55 11.68 -18.20
CA GLU A 3 3.87 11.27 -18.70
C GLU A 3 4.29 9.95 -18.01
N MET A 4 4.14 8.85 -18.74
CA MET A 4 4.62 7.53 -18.31
C MET A 4 6.14 7.52 -18.20
N GLY A 5 6.70 6.92 -17.14
CA GLY A 5 8.15 6.75 -16.97
C GLY A 5 8.83 7.71 -15.97
N LEU A 6 8.13 8.72 -15.44
CA LEU A 6 8.69 9.69 -14.47
C LEU A 6 8.90 9.16 -13.04
N GLY A 7 8.72 7.86 -12.80
CA GLY A 7 8.92 7.29 -11.46
C GLY A 7 7.84 7.65 -10.43
N LYS A 8 6.59 7.91 -10.86
CA LYS A 8 5.48 8.21 -9.94
C LYS A 8 5.28 7.13 -8.87
N THR A 9 5.47 5.86 -9.22
CA THR A 9 5.40 4.74 -8.27
C THR A 9 6.42 4.89 -7.14
N ILE A 10 7.69 5.15 -7.47
CA ILE A 10 8.73 5.33 -6.44
C ILE A 10 8.51 6.61 -5.63
N GLN A 11 8.02 7.69 -6.25
CA GLN A 11 7.65 8.90 -5.50
C GLN A 11 6.57 8.61 -4.45
N MET A 12 5.55 7.83 -4.80
CA MET A 12 4.51 7.43 -3.84
C MET A 12 5.07 6.52 -2.74
N ILE A 13 5.89 5.52 -3.08
CA ILE A 13 6.52 4.64 -2.09
C ILE A 13 7.39 5.44 -1.11
N ALA A 14 8.21 6.36 -1.62
CA ALA A 14 9.06 7.23 -0.81
C ALA A 14 8.23 8.14 0.12
N PHE A 15 7.12 8.70 -0.38
CA PHE A 15 6.20 9.49 0.42
C PHE A 15 5.59 8.68 1.58
N LEU A 16 5.09 7.47 1.31
CA LEU A 16 4.54 6.59 2.35
C LEU A 16 5.62 6.21 3.37
N ALA A 17 6.84 5.92 2.93
CA ALA A 17 7.97 5.60 3.81
C ALA A 17 8.32 6.77 4.73
N ALA A 18 8.33 7.99 4.19
CA ALA A 18 8.53 9.21 4.95
C ALA A 18 7.42 9.42 6.00
N LEU A 19 6.15 9.18 5.65
CA LEU A 19 5.05 9.22 6.62
C LEU A 19 5.21 8.19 7.73
N ARG A 20 5.61 6.95 7.40
CA ARG A 20 5.85 5.89 8.38
C ARG A 20 6.98 6.25 9.35
N LYS A 21 8.07 6.86 8.88
CA LYS A 21 9.24 7.21 9.70
C LYS A 21 9.08 8.53 10.47
N SER A 22 8.38 9.51 9.90
CA SER A 22 8.22 10.84 10.50
C SER A 22 7.44 10.82 11.81
N ASN A 23 6.59 9.80 12.05
CA ASN A 23 5.76 9.71 13.24
C ASN A 23 4.90 10.96 13.48
N VAL A 24 4.54 11.67 12.39
CA VAL A 24 3.69 12.86 12.45
C VAL A 24 2.34 12.50 13.06
N ARG A 25 1.88 13.33 13.99
CA ARG A 25 0.60 13.14 14.67
C ARG A 25 -0.38 14.21 14.18
N ASN A 26 -1.58 13.77 13.80
CA ASN A 26 -2.68 14.67 13.44
C ASN A 26 -3.81 14.43 14.44
N VAL A 27 -4.36 15.50 15.02
CA VAL A 27 -5.42 15.44 16.03
C VAL A 27 -6.71 14.77 15.51
N ASN A 28 -6.92 14.80 14.19
CA ASN A 28 -8.08 14.20 13.52
C ASN A 28 -7.77 12.83 12.92
N PHE A 29 -6.57 12.28 13.12
CA PHE A 29 -6.17 10.99 12.58
C PHE A 29 -5.66 10.07 13.71
N PRO A 30 -6.23 8.87 13.88
CA PRO A 30 -5.95 8.03 15.04
C PRO A 30 -4.54 7.40 15.01
N TYR A 31 -3.81 7.52 13.90
CA TYR A 31 -2.50 6.91 13.72
C TYR A 31 -1.37 7.93 13.83
N LYS A 32 -0.26 7.52 14.45
CA LYS A 32 1.00 8.26 14.45
C LYS A 32 1.81 7.82 13.22
N GLY A 33 2.08 8.74 12.30
CA GLY A 33 2.70 8.45 11.01
C GLY A 33 1.70 7.81 10.03
N LEU A 34 2.13 6.75 9.34
CA LEU A 34 1.33 6.07 8.33
C LEU A 34 0.29 5.13 8.96
N GLY A 35 -0.99 5.34 8.63
CA GLY A 35 -2.08 4.42 8.94
C GLY A 35 -2.28 3.32 7.87
N PRO A 36 -3.31 2.47 8.02
CA PRO A 36 -3.72 1.54 6.97
C PRO A 36 -3.94 2.29 5.65
N THR A 37 -3.35 1.79 4.57
CA THR A 37 -3.31 2.49 3.27
C THR A 37 -3.90 1.60 2.19
N ILE A 38 -4.68 2.18 1.27
CA ILE A 38 -5.21 1.49 0.10
C ILE A 38 -4.63 2.12 -1.15
N ILE A 39 -4.17 1.28 -2.08
CA ILE A 39 -3.74 1.65 -3.41
C ILE A 39 -4.70 1.01 -4.40
N ILE A 40 -5.37 1.84 -5.19
CA ILE A 40 -6.30 1.41 -6.23
C ILE A 40 -5.63 1.63 -7.59
N CYS A 41 -5.54 0.59 -8.41
CA CYS A 41 -4.88 0.65 -9.72
C CYS A 41 -5.50 -0.35 -10.72
N PRO A 42 -5.27 -0.23 -12.04
CA PRO A 42 -5.69 -1.25 -12.98
C PRO A 42 -5.17 -2.64 -12.57
N THR A 43 -5.98 -3.68 -12.76
CA THR A 43 -5.64 -5.07 -12.41
C THR A 43 -4.30 -5.51 -12.99
N THR A 44 -3.97 -5.05 -14.20
CA THR A 44 -2.73 -5.39 -14.93
C THR A 44 -1.46 -4.89 -14.26
N VAL A 45 -1.53 -3.89 -13.38
CA VAL A 45 -0.35 -3.28 -12.73
C VAL A 45 -0.25 -3.56 -11.22
N MET A 46 -1.19 -4.31 -10.61
CA MET A 46 -1.17 -4.60 -9.17
C MET A 46 0.12 -5.32 -8.74
N HIS A 47 0.56 -6.32 -9.50
CA HIS A 47 1.79 -7.05 -9.21
C HIS A 47 3.03 -6.16 -9.39
N GLN A 48 3.01 -5.23 -10.36
CA GLN A 48 4.09 -4.28 -10.52
C GLN A 48 4.22 -3.38 -9.28
N TRP A 49 3.11 -2.88 -8.73
CA TRP A 49 3.15 -2.15 -7.45
C TRP A 49 3.76 -2.97 -6.32
N LEU A 50 3.35 -4.24 -6.17
CA LEU A 50 3.91 -5.13 -5.15
C LEU A 50 5.44 -5.32 -5.32
N GLN A 51 5.91 -5.52 -6.55
CA GLN A 51 7.34 -5.65 -6.83
C GLN A 51 8.11 -4.36 -6.55
N GLU A 52 7.57 -3.20 -6.91
CA GLU A 52 8.20 -1.91 -6.62
C GLU A 52 8.27 -1.64 -5.11
N PHE A 53 7.24 -2.02 -4.33
CA PHE A 53 7.31 -1.98 -2.87
C PHE A 53 8.45 -2.83 -2.32
N HIS A 54 8.55 -4.10 -2.74
CA HIS A 54 9.63 -4.97 -2.28
C HIS A 54 11.02 -4.49 -2.72
N LYS A 55 11.12 -3.88 -3.90
CA LYS A 55 12.37 -3.33 -4.43
C LYS A 55 12.85 -2.10 -3.68
N TRP A 56 11.96 -1.13 -3.44
CA TRP A 56 12.34 0.19 -2.94
C TRP A 56 12.17 0.34 -1.43
N TRP A 57 11.23 -0.39 -0.82
CA TRP A 57 10.98 -0.33 0.61
C TRP A 57 10.37 -1.64 1.17
N PRO A 58 11.17 -2.71 1.30
CA PRO A 58 10.69 -4.05 1.70
C PRO A 58 10.14 -4.11 3.14
N ASP A 59 10.40 -3.10 3.98
CA ASP A 59 9.82 -2.98 5.32
C ASP A 59 8.29 -2.83 5.31
N PHE A 60 7.69 -2.45 4.17
CA PHE A 60 6.24 -2.40 4.08
C PHE A 60 5.64 -3.80 3.97
N ARG A 61 4.65 -4.06 4.84
CA ARG A 61 3.73 -5.17 4.64
C ARG A 61 2.68 -4.76 3.61
N VAL A 62 2.67 -5.45 2.48
CA VAL A 62 1.79 -5.17 1.34
C VAL A 62 1.04 -6.44 0.95
N ALA A 63 -0.23 -6.31 0.60
CA ALA A 63 -1.03 -7.44 0.14
C ALA A 63 -1.98 -7.03 -0.99
N ILE A 64 -2.23 -7.95 -1.92
CA ILE A 64 -3.14 -7.75 -3.05
C ILE A 64 -4.51 -8.36 -2.69
N LEU A 65 -5.56 -7.54 -2.71
CA LEU A 65 -6.95 -7.97 -2.61
C LEU A 65 -7.49 -8.18 -4.02
N HIS A 66 -7.31 -9.40 -4.53
CA HIS A 66 -7.82 -9.84 -5.83
C HIS A 66 -7.71 -11.38 -5.88
N SER A 67 -8.39 -12.02 -6.83
CA SER A 67 -8.28 -13.48 -7.06
C SER A 67 -6.85 -13.95 -7.37
N SER A 68 -5.97 -13.04 -7.79
CA SER A 68 -4.55 -13.29 -8.01
C SER A 68 -3.69 -13.20 -6.75
N GLY A 69 -4.26 -12.77 -5.63
CA GLY A 69 -3.56 -12.70 -4.34
C GLY A 69 -3.39 -14.08 -3.71
N SER A 70 -2.38 -14.24 -2.85
CA SER A 70 -2.07 -15.50 -2.17
C SER A 70 -2.72 -15.65 -0.79
N PHE A 71 -3.64 -14.76 -0.42
CA PHE A 71 -4.23 -14.78 0.92
C PHE A 71 -5.25 -15.90 1.07
N SER A 72 -5.01 -16.80 2.02
CA SER A 72 -5.95 -17.87 2.38
C SER A 72 -6.88 -17.38 3.50
N GLY A 73 -8.07 -16.90 3.13
CA GLY A 73 -9.09 -16.43 4.08
C GLY A 73 -10.16 -15.58 3.38
N SER A 74 -11.14 -15.08 4.13
CA SER A 74 -12.12 -14.16 3.56
C SER A 74 -11.50 -12.78 3.29
N GLU A 75 -11.99 -12.08 2.27
CA GLU A 75 -11.59 -10.70 1.98
C GLU A 75 -11.75 -9.79 3.20
N SER A 76 -12.80 -10.03 4.01
CA SER A 76 -13.05 -9.29 5.24
C SER A 76 -11.96 -9.50 6.29
N ASP A 77 -11.42 -10.71 6.40
CA ASP A 77 -10.32 -11.01 7.32
C ASP A 77 -9.01 -10.37 6.86
N MET A 78 -8.79 -10.33 5.54
CA MET A 78 -7.68 -9.61 4.96
C MET A 78 -7.76 -8.11 5.27
N VAL A 79 -8.91 -7.48 5.04
CA VAL A 79 -9.13 -6.05 5.35
C VAL A 79 -8.92 -5.78 6.84
N ARG A 80 -9.44 -6.63 7.73
CA ARG A 80 -9.22 -6.52 9.18
C ARG A 80 -7.74 -6.63 9.54
N SER A 81 -7.01 -7.56 8.93
CA SER A 81 -5.57 -7.74 9.13
C SER A 81 -4.77 -6.51 8.68
N ILE A 82 -5.12 -5.92 7.54
CA ILE A 82 -4.51 -4.68 7.04
C ILE A 82 -4.73 -3.53 8.02
N ALA A 83 -5.97 -3.33 8.48
CA ALA A 83 -6.32 -2.28 9.43
C ALA A 83 -5.54 -2.41 10.73
N LYS A 84 -5.49 -3.62 11.31
CA LYS A 84 -4.80 -3.90 12.57
C LYS A 84 -3.28 -3.69 12.47
N SER A 85 -2.68 -4.01 11.33
CA SER A 85 -1.22 -3.97 11.14
C SER A 85 -0.71 -2.69 10.48
N GLN A 86 -1.62 -1.73 10.16
CA GLN A 86 -1.28 -0.51 9.43
C GLN A 86 -0.50 -0.79 8.15
N SER A 87 -0.98 -1.81 7.41
CA SER A 87 -0.36 -2.31 6.19
C SER A 87 -0.93 -1.62 4.95
N ILE A 88 -0.38 -1.96 3.80
CA ILE A 88 -0.81 -1.45 2.50
C ILE A 88 -1.62 -2.54 1.78
N LEU A 89 -2.82 -2.18 1.32
CA LEU A 89 -3.69 -3.01 0.51
C LEU A 89 -3.70 -2.51 -0.93
N ILE A 90 -3.36 -3.37 -1.88
CA ILE A 90 -3.48 -3.08 -3.31
C ILE A 90 -4.75 -3.74 -3.81
N THR A 91 -5.62 -3.00 -4.49
CA THR A 91 -6.84 -3.50 -5.12
C THR A 91 -7.03 -2.85 -6.49
N SER A 92 -7.99 -3.36 -7.27
CA SER A 92 -8.40 -2.73 -8.53
C SER A 92 -9.75 -2.01 -8.42
N TYR A 93 -10.03 -1.16 -9.42
CA TYR A 93 -11.38 -0.67 -9.70
C TYR A 93 -12.23 -1.75 -10.37
#